data_AF-A0A800A5H1-F1
#
_entry.id   AF-A0A800A5H1-F1
#
_cell.length_a   1.000
_cell.length_b   1.000
_cell.length_c   1.000
_cell.angle_alpha   90.00
_cell.angle_beta   90.00
_cell.angle_gamma   90.00
#
_symmetry.space_group_name_H-M   'P 1'
#
loop_
_entity.id
_entity.type
_entity.pdbx_description
1 polymer ?
#
loop_
_entity_poly.entity_id
_entity_poly.type
_entity_poly.pdbx_seq_one_letter_code
_entity_poly.pdbx_strand_id
1 'polypeptide(L)'
;MKTLKDLITEIEACQLCADTLPLGPRPVFRVSATAILMIIGQAPGTRVHESGVPWDDASGERLRGWLGLTPDVFYDQARVAIMPMGFCYPGRAANGGDNPPRPECAPEWHAKLLPPLSGVRF
;
A
#
# COMPACT_ATOMS: atom_id res chain seq x y z
N MET A 1 13.08 -18.66 7.88
CA MET A 1 12.75 -17.55 6.95
C MET A 1 11.28 -17.21 7.18
N LYS A 2 10.90 -15.93 7.28
CA LYS A 2 9.49 -15.55 7.49
C LYS A 2 8.66 -15.85 6.24
N THR A 3 7.43 -16.33 6.42
CA THR A 3 6.48 -16.50 5.30
C THR A 3 5.86 -15.17 4.89
N LEU A 4 5.24 -15.10 3.71
CA LEU A 4 4.47 -13.90 3.31
C LEU A 4 3.37 -13.57 4.32
N LYS A 5 2.72 -14.59 4.88
CA LYS A 5 1.68 -14.43 5.89
C LYS A 5 2.23 -13.78 7.17
N ASP A 6 3.41 -14.21 7.63
CA ASP A 6 4.05 -13.63 8.81
C ASP A 6 4.38 -12.15 8.57
N LEU A 7 4.89 -11.81 7.38
CA LEU A 7 5.19 -10.43 7.01
C LEU A 7 3.94 -9.56 6.93
N ILE A 8 2.83 -10.08 6.39
CA ILE A 8 1.55 -9.37 6.36
C ILE A 8 1.12 -9.02 7.80
N THR A 9 1.12 -10.00 8.70
CA THR A 9 0.75 -9.79 10.11
C THR A 9 1.65 -8.79 10.82
N GLU A 10 2.96 -8.81 10.56
CA GLU A 10 3.90 -7.85 11.13
C GLU A 10 3.67 -6.43 10.62
N ILE A 11 3.40 -6.28 9.31
CA ILE A 11 3.12 -4.98 8.72
C ILE A 11 1.81 -4.44 9.27
N GLU A 12 0.75 -5.24 9.35
CA GLU A 12 -0.54 -4.85 9.93
C GLU A 12 -0.41 -4.36 11.38
N ALA A 13 0.53 -4.92 12.14
CA ALA A 13 0.83 -4.52 13.52
C ALA A 13 1.89 -3.41 13.65
N CYS A 14 2.43 -2.89 12.54
CA CYS A 14 3.53 -1.94 12.54
C CYS A 14 3.21 -0.65 13.33
N GLN A 15 4.11 -0.28 14.24
CA GLN A 15 4.02 0.95 15.06
C GLN A 15 5.15 1.95 14.77
N LEU A 16 5.98 1.71 13.75
CA LEU A 16 7.23 2.45 13.51
C LEU A 16 7.08 3.97 13.50
N CYS A 17 5.98 4.48 12.91
CA CYS A 17 5.75 5.92 12.76
C CYS A 17 4.65 6.45 13.69
N ALA A 18 4.19 5.68 14.69
CA ALA A 18 2.98 5.97 15.46
C ALA A 18 2.95 7.40 16.03
N ASP A 19 4.07 7.86 16.59
CA ASP A 19 4.19 9.17 17.23
C ASP A 19 4.11 10.35 16.25
N THR A 20 4.21 10.10 14.94
CA THR A 20 4.20 11.14 13.91
C THR A 20 2.93 11.14 13.05
N LEU A 21 2.16 10.05 13.05
CA LEU A 21 0.97 9.92 12.21
C LEU A 21 -0.24 10.59 12.88
N PRO A 22 -0.93 11.53 12.22
CA PRO A 22 -2.01 12.30 12.86
C PRO A 22 -3.25 11.46 13.19
N LEU A 23 -3.45 10.34 12.50
CA LEU A 23 -4.54 9.39 12.74
C LEU A 23 -4.03 8.01 13.21
N GLY A 24 -2.77 7.95 13.64
CA GLY A 24 -2.11 6.72 14.05
C GLY A 24 -1.83 5.73 12.89
N PRO A 25 -1.15 4.60 13.20
CA PRO A 25 -0.85 3.58 12.21
C PRO A 25 -2.11 2.86 11.73
N ARG A 26 -2.28 2.85 10.41
CA ARG A 26 -3.21 1.95 9.72
C ARG A 26 -2.59 1.56 8.37
N PRO A 27 -1.74 0.53 8.36
CA PRO A 27 -1.09 0.04 7.16
C PRO A 27 -2.13 -0.41 6.11
N VAL A 28 -2.10 0.19 4.91
CA VAL A 28 -3.01 -0.14 3.81
C VAL A 28 -2.20 -0.65 2.62
N PHE A 29 -2.32 -1.94 2.35
CA PHE A 29 -1.61 -2.64 1.28
C PHE A 29 -2.36 -3.93 0.92
N ARG A 30 -2.06 -4.51 -0.24
CA ARG A 30 -2.63 -5.78 -0.69
C ARG A 30 -1.57 -6.56 -1.45
N VAL A 31 -1.22 -7.77 -1.02
CA VAL A 31 -0.15 -8.55 -1.66
C VAL A 31 -0.52 -10.03 -1.69
N SER A 32 -0.07 -10.73 -2.73
CA SER A 32 -0.15 -12.19 -2.86
C SER A 32 1.10 -12.69 -3.56
N ALA A 33 1.56 -13.88 -3.19
CA ALA A 33 2.65 -14.57 -3.88
C ALA A 33 2.32 -14.85 -5.36
N THR A 34 1.03 -14.89 -5.72
CA THR A 34 0.56 -15.17 -7.08
C THR A 34 0.31 -13.92 -7.92
N ALA A 35 0.33 -12.72 -7.31
CA ALA A 35 0.09 -11.48 -8.03
C ALA A 35 1.08 -11.34 -9.19
N ILE A 36 0.59 -10.90 -10.35
CA ILE A 36 1.38 -10.79 -11.59
C ILE A 36 1.71 -9.33 -11.93
N LEU A 37 0.90 -8.39 -11.45
CA LEU A 37 1.10 -6.94 -11.56
C LEU A 37 1.36 -6.36 -10.17
N MET A 38 2.37 -5.49 -10.05
CA MET A 38 2.65 -4.73 -8.84
C MET A 38 2.42 -3.24 -9.10
N ILE A 39 1.67 -2.59 -8.22
CA ILE A 39 1.43 -1.14 -8.22
C ILE A 39 2.07 -0.54 -6.97
N ILE A 40 3.04 0.35 -7.18
CA ILE A 40 3.69 1.12 -6.10
C ILE A 40 3.23 2.57 -6.19
N GLY A 41 2.42 3.00 -5.22
CA GLY A 41 1.98 4.38 -5.03
C GLY A 41 2.78 5.11 -3.93
N GLN A 42 2.41 6.35 -3.62
CA GLN A 42 3.05 7.11 -2.54
C GLN A 42 2.62 6.60 -1.16
N ALA A 43 1.48 7.06 -0.65
CA ALA A 43 0.93 6.70 0.65
C ALA A 43 -0.61 6.81 0.57
N PRO A 44 -1.36 6.13 1.45
CA PRO A 44 -2.80 6.27 1.49
C PRO A 44 -3.20 7.69 1.89
N GLY A 45 -4.19 8.28 1.21
CA GLY A 45 -4.83 9.53 1.64
C GLY A 45 -5.88 9.30 2.73
N THR A 46 -6.55 10.36 3.20
CA THR A 46 -7.52 10.28 4.31
C THR A 46 -8.65 9.28 4.05
N ARG A 47 -9.24 9.28 2.84
CA ARG A 47 -10.33 8.35 2.49
C ARG A 47 -9.86 6.88 2.52
N VAL A 48 -8.68 6.62 1.98
CA VAL A 48 -8.08 5.27 1.97
C VAL A 48 -7.71 4.83 3.39
N HIS A 49 -7.25 5.76 4.24
CA HIS A 49 -7.06 5.48 5.66
C HIS A 49 -8.36 5.08 6.33
N GLU A 50 -9.46 5.80 6.10
CA GLU A 50 -10.76 5.50 6.70
C GLU A 50 -11.34 4.16 6.20
N SER A 51 -11.31 3.91 4.88
CA SER A 51 -11.88 2.70 4.28
C SER A 51 -10.98 1.47 4.45
N GLY A 52 -9.66 1.65 4.52
CA GLY A 52 -8.68 0.56 4.45
C GLY A 52 -8.57 -0.07 3.06
N VAL A 53 -9.18 0.53 2.03
CA VAL A 53 -9.17 0.01 0.66
C VAL A 53 -8.21 0.86 -0.17
N PRO A 54 -7.07 0.30 -0.64
CA PRO A 54 -6.13 1.06 -1.46
C PRO A 54 -6.80 1.59 -2.74
N TRP A 55 -6.44 2.79 -3.19
CA TRP A 55 -6.97 3.38 -4.42
C TRP A 55 -8.51 3.47 -4.48
N ASP A 56 -9.17 3.55 -3.32
CA ASP A 56 -10.61 3.78 -3.20
C ASP A 56 -10.94 5.29 -3.25
N ASP A 57 -10.44 5.94 -4.29
CA ASP A 57 -10.64 7.38 -4.52
C ASP A 57 -10.61 7.69 -6.03
N ALA A 58 -10.83 8.97 -6.37
CA ALA A 58 -10.86 9.43 -7.75
C ALA A 58 -9.53 9.21 -8.50
N SER A 59 -8.40 9.11 -7.79
CA SER A 59 -7.12 8.78 -8.43
C SER A 59 -7.05 7.30 -8.80
N GLY A 60 -7.63 6.43 -7.97
CA GLY A 60 -7.77 5.00 -8.27
C GLY A 60 -8.70 4.72 -9.44
N GLU A 61 -9.80 5.47 -9.57
CA GLU A 61 -10.70 5.37 -10.74
C GLU A 61 -9.95 5.68 -12.04
N ARG A 62 -9.16 6.76 -12.05
CA ARG A 62 -8.34 7.12 -13.21
C ARG A 62 -7.29 6.06 -13.52
N LEU A 63 -6.59 5.56 -12.50
CA LEU A 63 -5.58 4.52 -12.68
C LEU A 63 -6.19 3.24 -13.28
N ARG A 64 -7.33 2.79 -12.77
CA ARG A 64 -8.07 1.64 -13.33
C ARG A 64 -8.44 1.87 -14.79
N GLY A 65 -8.89 3.08 -15.12
CA GLY A 65 -9.16 3.49 -16.51
C GLY A 65 -7.93 3.39 -17.41
N TRP A 66 -6.77 3.88 -16.96
CA TRP A 66 -5.52 3.79 -17.72
C TRP A 66 -5.04 2.35 -17.92
N LEU A 67 -5.22 1.51 -16.91
CA LEU A 67 -4.83 0.09 -16.98
C LEU A 67 -5.85 -0.76 -17.74
N GLY A 68 -7.03 -0.23 -18.05
CA GLY A 68 -8.13 -0.99 -18.66
C GLY A 68 -8.66 -2.10 -17.73
N LEU A 69 -8.54 -1.94 -16.42
CA LEU A 69 -8.94 -2.94 -15.43
C LEU A 69 -10.28 -2.60 -14.79
N THR A 70 -11.15 -3.60 -14.65
CA THR A 70 -12.35 -3.47 -13.82
C THR A 70 -11.98 -3.41 -12.33
N PRO A 71 -12.84 -2.88 -11.45
CA PRO A 71 -12.63 -2.94 -10.01
C PRO A 71 -12.37 -4.37 -9.51
N ASP A 72 -13.13 -5.36 -9.97
CA ASP A 72 -12.95 -6.75 -9.56
C ASP A 72 -11.56 -7.30 -9.89
N VAL A 73 -11.03 -7.00 -11.08
CA VAL A 73 -9.68 -7.43 -11.47
C VAL A 73 -8.60 -6.64 -10.72
N PHE A 74 -8.81 -5.33 -10.53
CA PHE A 74 -7.87 -4.47 -9.83
C PHE A 74 -7.73 -4.84 -8.35
N TYR A 75 -8.82 -5.30 -7.72
CA TYR A 75 -8.85 -5.68 -6.32
C TYR A 75 -8.64 -7.19 -6.06
N ASP A 76 -8.53 -7.99 -7.12
CA ASP A 76 -8.11 -9.40 -7.02
C ASP A 76 -6.63 -9.48 -6.62
N GLN A 77 -6.38 -9.75 -5.33
CA GLN A 77 -5.03 -9.88 -4.78
C GLN A 77 -4.21 -10.97 -5.49
N ALA A 78 -4.85 -11.99 -6.07
CA ALA A 78 -4.14 -13.03 -6.79
C ALA A 78 -3.57 -12.53 -8.13
N ARG A 79 -3.98 -11.35 -8.61
CA ARG A 79 -3.54 -10.75 -9.87
C ARG A 79 -2.76 -9.45 -9.66
N VAL A 80 -3.24 -8.58 -8.77
CA VAL A 80 -2.68 -7.24 -8.55
C VAL A 80 -2.24 -7.10 -7.10
N ALA A 81 -0.95 -6.86 -6.91
CA ALA A 81 -0.37 -6.43 -5.65
C ALA A 81 -0.29 -4.90 -5.62
N ILE A 82 -0.64 -4.31 -4.49
CA ILE A 82 -0.59 -2.88 -4.19
C ILE A 82 0.28 -2.69 -2.95
N MET A 83 1.47 -2.13 -3.16
CA MET A 83 2.46 -1.89 -2.12
C MET A 83 2.91 -0.41 -2.15
N PRO A 84 2.42 0.45 -1.26
CA PRO A 84 2.80 1.86 -1.28
C PRO A 84 4.21 2.09 -0.70
N MET A 85 4.82 3.25 -1.00
CA MET A 85 6.07 3.68 -0.36
C MET A 85 5.90 3.95 1.14
N GLY A 86 4.76 4.53 1.52
CA GLY A 86 4.31 4.72 2.90
C GLY A 86 3.04 3.93 3.14
N PHE A 87 3.03 3.05 4.12
CA PHE A 87 1.89 2.17 4.36
C PHE A 87 0.75 2.86 5.11
N CYS A 88 1.02 3.98 5.79
CA CYS A 88 0.04 4.71 6.61
C CYS A 88 -0.15 6.14 6.09
N TYR A 89 -1.26 6.77 6.48
CA TYR A 89 -1.60 8.14 6.09
C TYR A 89 -0.69 9.16 6.79
N PRO A 90 0.13 9.93 6.04
CA PRO A 90 1.15 10.80 6.63
C PRO A 90 0.61 12.17 7.07
N GLY A 91 -0.70 12.41 6.96
CA GLY A 91 -1.31 13.71 7.23
C GLY A 91 -1.41 14.60 5.99
N ARG A 92 -1.98 15.80 6.19
CA ARG A 92 -2.20 16.79 5.14
C ARG A 92 -1.08 17.82 5.13
N ALA A 93 -0.60 18.17 3.94
CA ALA A 93 0.43 19.20 3.78
C ALA A 93 -0.18 20.61 3.84
N ALA A 94 0.60 21.59 4.31
CA ALA A 94 0.15 22.97 4.50
C ALA A 94 -0.25 23.67 3.18
N ASN A 95 0.37 23.27 2.07
CA ASN A 95 0.09 23.75 0.72
C ASN A 95 -1.02 22.96 0.00
N GLY A 96 -1.71 22.06 0.71
CA GLY A 96 -2.71 21.16 0.14
C GLY A 96 -2.13 19.81 -0.29
N GLY A 97 -3.01 18.84 -0.48
CA GLY A 97 -2.62 17.44 -0.69
C GLY A 97 -2.12 16.75 0.58
N ASP A 98 -1.64 15.52 0.44
CA ASP A 98 -1.11 14.73 1.54
C ASP A 98 0.41 14.95 1.69
N ASN A 99 0.92 14.79 2.92
CA ASN A 99 2.35 14.80 3.18
C ASN A 99 3.06 13.68 2.40
N PRO A 100 4.37 13.82 2.12
CA PRO A 100 5.12 12.74 1.51
C PRO A 100 5.12 11.47 2.40
N PRO A 101 5.33 10.28 1.82
CA PRO A 101 5.53 9.05 2.57
C PRO A 101 6.61 9.20 3.64
N ARG A 102 6.41 8.53 4.78
CA ARG A 102 7.41 8.43 5.84
C ARG A 102 8.68 7.73 5.29
N PRO A 103 9.87 8.36 5.36
CA PRO A 103 11.08 7.83 4.72
C PRO A 103 11.53 6.47 5.28
N GLU A 104 11.14 6.15 6.51
CA GLU A 104 11.44 4.91 7.20
C GLU A 104 10.60 3.71 6.72
N CYS A 105 9.43 3.93 6.09
CA CYS A 105 8.51 2.84 5.72
C CYS A 105 9.04 1.90 4.63
N ALA A 106 9.45 2.45 3.48
CA ALA A 106 9.88 1.62 2.36
C ALA A 106 11.15 0.81 2.65
N PRO A 107 12.21 1.39 3.25
CA PRO A 107 13.39 0.63 3.65
C PRO A 107 13.08 -0.53 4.61
N GLU A 108 12.13 -0.33 5.52
CA GLU A 108 11.75 -1.34 6.51
C GLU A 108 11.01 -2.54 5.88
N TRP A 109 10.09 -2.29 4.95
CA TRP A 109 9.15 -3.32 4.51
C TRP A 109 9.36 -3.83 3.08
N HIS A 110 9.81 -3.00 2.13
CA HIS A 110 9.86 -3.39 0.71
C HIS A 110 10.86 -4.54 0.48
N ALA A 111 12.05 -4.46 1.08
CA ALA A 111 13.08 -5.50 0.94
C ALA A 111 12.63 -6.86 1.51
N LYS A 112 11.72 -6.85 2.49
CA LYS A 112 11.16 -8.07 3.11
C LYS A 112 9.99 -8.62 2.29
N LEU A 113 9.14 -7.74 1.76
CA LEU A 113 7.95 -8.11 0.99
C LEU A 113 8.25 -8.54 -0.44
N LEU A 114 9.25 -7.96 -1.11
CA LEU A 114 9.49 -8.26 -2.53
C LEU A 114 9.88 -9.73 -2.80
N PRO A 115 10.80 -10.37 -2.06
CA PRO A 115 11.21 -11.75 -2.34
C PRO A 115 10.08 -12.79 -2.39
N PRO A 116 9.08 -12.79 -1.47
CA PRO A 116 7.97 -13.74 -1.56
C PRO A 116 6.93 -13.45 -2.66
N LEU A 117 7.02 -12.33 -3.38
CA LEU A 117 6.08 -11.94 -4.44
C LEU A 117 6.55 -12.41 -5.81
N SER A 118 6.85 -13.71 -5.91
CA SER A 118 7.48 -14.34 -7.08
C SER A 118 6.63 -14.34 -8.35
N GLY A 119 5.32 -14.10 -8.26
CA GLY A 119 4.43 -13.99 -9.42
C GLY A 119 4.64 -12.71 -10.23
N VAL A 120 5.15 -11.65 -9.60
CA VAL A 120 5.33 -10.34 -10.22
C VAL A 120 6.54 -10.39 -11.14
N ARG A 121 6.35 -9.96 -12.39
CA ARG A 121 7.43 -9.86 -13.39
C ARG A 121 7.77 -8.39 -13.61
N PHE A 122 9.06 -8.07 -13.56
CA PHE A 122 9.60 -6.74 -13.81
C PHE A 122 9.93 -6.55 -15.29
#